data_AF-A0AA44S4X8-F1
#
_entry.id   AF-A0AA44S4X8-F1
#
_cell.length_a   1.000
_cell.length_b   1.000
_cell.length_c   1.000
_cell.angle_alpha   90.00
_cell.angle_beta   90.00
_cell.angle_gamma   90.00
#
_symmetry.space_group_name_H-M   'P 1'
#
loop_
_entity.id
_entity.type
_entity.pdbx_description
1 polymer ?
#
loop_
_entity_poly.entity_id
_entity_poly.type
_entity_poly.pdbx_seq_one_letter_code
_entity_poly.pdbx_strand_id
1 'polypeptide(L)' 'PFVGGFDLAAVRAVAAGSDLDPFSVLDQLTLLVDKSLVVADDCQGRTRYRLQETVRRYALAKLGDSGEADVHA' A
#
# COMPACT_ATOMS: atom_id res chain seq x y z
N PRO A 1 5.35 -12.59 1.49
CA PRO A 1 5.72 -11.48 0.59
C PRO A 1 4.62 -11.20 -0.44
N PHE A 2 4.14 -9.96 -0.56
CA PHE A 2 3.34 -9.53 -1.71
C PHE A 2 4.25 -9.54 -2.95
N VAL A 3 4.38 -10.69 -3.60
CA VAL A 3 5.20 -10.88 -4.79
C VAL A 3 4.47 -10.21 -5.96
N GLY A 4 4.87 -8.98 -6.27
CA GLY A 4 4.42 -8.25 -7.45
C GLY A 4 3.50 -7.06 -7.20
N GLY A 5 3.40 -6.54 -5.98
CA GLY A 5 2.59 -5.35 -5.68
C GLY A 5 1.09 -5.64 -5.58
N PHE A 6 0.28 -4.59 -5.67
CA PHE A 6 -1.18 -4.62 -5.57
C PHE A 6 -1.81 -3.74 -6.66
N ASP A 7 -3.05 -4.01 -7.04
CA ASP A 7 -3.81 -3.19 -7.98
C ASP A 7 -4.75 -2.22 -7.23
N LEU A 8 -5.38 -1.29 -7.97
CA LEU A 8 -6.29 -0.31 -7.38
C LEU A 8 -7.51 -0.96 -6.70
N ALA A 9 -7.98 -2.11 -7.21
CA ALA A 9 -9.12 -2.80 -6.63
C ALA A 9 -8.78 -3.35 -5.24
N ALA A 10 -7.57 -3.88 -5.06
CA ALA A 10 -7.05 -4.30 -3.76
C ALA A 10 -6.94 -3.12 -2.78
N VAL A 11 -6.48 -1.95 -3.22
CA VAL A 11 -6.43 -0.74 -2.37
C VAL A 11 -7.84 -0.35 -1.92
N ARG A 12 -8.81 -0.32 -2.83
CA ARG A 12 -10.20 0.02 -2.51
C ARG A 12 -10.82 -0.98 -1.54
N ALA A 13 -10.54 -2.27 -1.69
CA ALA A 13 -11.05 -3.30 -0.79
C ALA A 13 -10.54 -3.14 0.64
N VAL A 14 -9.26 -2.78 0.81
CA VAL A 14 -8.67 -2.52 2.14
C VAL A 14 -9.15 -1.17 2.70
N ALA A 15 -9.24 -0.15 1.86
CA ALA A 15 -9.71 1.18 2.26
C ALA A 15 -11.22 1.24 2.56
N ALA A 16 -12.00 0.24 2.14
CA ALA A 16 -13.45 0.18 2.37
C ALA A 16 -13.83 0.16 3.86
N GLY A 17 -12.91 -0.21 4.76
CA GLY A 17 -13.10 -0.14 6.22
C GLY A 17 -12.65 1.18 6.85
N SER A 18 -12.20 2.15 6.06
CA SER A 18 -11.76 3.47 6.53
C SER A 18 -12.84 4.53 6.25
N ASP A 19 -12.79 5.67 6.93
CA ASP A 19 -13.64 6.85 6.66
C ASP A 19 -13.26 7.59 5.34
N LEU A 20 -12.50 6.93 4.47
CA LEU A 20 -12.02 7.50 3.21
C LEU A 20 -13.08 7.34 2.14
N ASP A 21 -13.43 8.45 1.51
CA ASP A 21 -14.30 8.42 0.34
C ASP A 21 -13.64 7.62 -0.82
N PRO A 22 -14.39 6.77 -1.55
CA PRO A 22 -13.85 5.93 -2.62
C PRO A 22 -13.15 6.72 -3.73
N PHE A 23 -13.55 7.97 -3.96
CA PHE A 23 -12.87 8.86 -4.92
C PHE A 23 -11.56 9.37 -4.34
N SER A 24 -11.49 9.67 -3.05
CA SER A 24 -10.27 10.10 -2.36
C SER A 24 -9.21 8.99 -2.25
N VAL A 25 -9.58 7.71 -2.32
CA VAL A 25 -8.61 6.60 -2.27
C VAL A 25 -7.56 6.70 -3.39
N LEU A 26 -7.98 7.10 -4.60
CA LEU A 26 -7.06 7.27 -5.72
C LEU A 26 -6.15 8.50 -5.54
N ASP A 27 -6.69 9.60 -5.01
CA ASP A 27 -5.91 10.80 -4.70
C ASP A 27 -4.84 10.51 -3.64
N GLN A 28 -5.21 9.80 -2.56
CA GLN A 28 -4.25 9.40 -1.52
C GLN A 28 -3.17 8.47 -2.07
N LEU A 29 -3.54 7.50 -2.91
CA LEU A 29 -2.57 6.62 -3.55
C LEU A 29 -1.62 7.41 -4.46
N THR A 30 -2.14 8.42 -5.18
CA THR A 30 -1.35 9.30 -6.04
C THR A 30 -0.36 10.14 -5.23
N LEU A 31 -0.78 10.67 -4.07
CA LEU A 31 0.11 11.39 -3.14
C LEU A 31 1.24 10.50 -2.60
N LEU A 32 0.99 9.21 -2.38
CA LEU A 32 2.02 8.27 -1.96
C LEU A 32 3.04 7.99 -3.09
N VAL A 33 2.58 8.01 -4.35
CA VAL A 33 3.46 7.91 -5.52
C VAL A 33 4.30 9.18 -5.69
N ASP A 34 3.68 10.36 -5.57
CA ASP A 34 4.35 11.66 -5.63
C ASP A 34 5.45 11.78 -4.56
N LYS A 35 5.16 11.34 -3.34
CA LYS A 35 6.13 11.28 -2.22
C LYS A 35 7.18 10.17 -2.36
N SER A 36 7.21 9.45 -3.48
CA SER A 36 8.11 8.32 -3.72
C SER A 36 8.02 7.22 -2.66
N LEU A 37 6.87 7.06 -2.00
CA LEU A 37 6.65 5.99 -1.02
C LEU A 37 6.13 4.72 -1.71
N VAL A 38 5.38 4.90 -2.79
CA VAL A 38 4.84 3.85 -3.66
C VAL A 38 5.35 4.07 -5.09
N VAL A 39 5.63 2.98 -5.79
CA VAL A 39 5.97 2.98 -7.21
C VAL A 39 4.81 2.37 -7.97
N ALA A 40 4.30 3.09 -8.96
CA ALA A 40 3.39 2.55 -9.96
C ALA A 40 4.20 1.96 -11.12
N ASP A 41 3.95 0.70 -11.45
CA ASP A 41 4.63 -0.05 -12.51
C ASP A 41 3.56 -0.55 -13.50
N ASP A 42 3.78 -0.37 -14.79
CA ASP A 42 2.90 -0.93 -15.80
C ASP A 42 3.34 -2.36 -16.14
N CYS A 43 2.54 -3.33 -15.71
CA CYS A 43 2.78 -4.74 -15.98
C CYS A 43 1.72 -5.24 -16.95
N GLN A 44 2.10 -5.42 -18.22
CA GLN A 44 1.24 -6.01 -19.27
C GLN A 44 -0.14 -5.32 -19.39
N GLY A 45 -0.15 -3.98 -19.39
CA GLY A 45 -1.38 -3.19 -19.50
C GLY A 45 -2.19 -3.08 -18.21
N ARG A 46 -1.63 -3.52 -17.06
CA ARG A 46 -2.21 -3.33 -15.73
C ARG A 46 -1.28 -2.52 -14.84
N THR A 47 -1.80 -1.49 -14.20
CA THR A 47 -1.06 -0.72 -13.21
C THR A 47 -0.92 -1.50 -11.92
N ARG A 48 0.31 -1.73 -11.48
CA ARG A 48 0.63 -2.34 -10.20
C ARG A 48 1.39 -1.37 -9.32
N TYR A 49 0.94 -1.26 -8.09
CA TYR A 49 1.52 -0.41 -7.07
C TYR A 49 2.36 -1.26 -6.13
N ARG A 50 3.54 -0.78 -5.77
CA ARG A 50 4.47 -1.47 -4.88
C ARG A 50 5.14 -0.46 -3.95
N LEU A 51 5.27 -0.82 -2.67
CA LEU A 51 6.02 0.00 -1.71
C LEU A 51 7.50 0.01 -2.07
N GLN A 52 8.15 1.16 -1.90
CA GLN A 52 9.61 1.23 -1.96
C GLN A 52 10.24 0.35 -0.88
N GLU A 53 11.36 -0.30 -1.22
CA GLU A 53 12.03 -1.24 -0.32
C GLU A 53 12.42 -0.59 1.02
N THR A 54 12.81 0.69 1.00
CA THR A 54 13.12 1.45 2.22
C THR A 54 11.89 1.69 3.10
N VAL A 55 10.75 2.04 2.49
CA VAL A 55 9.49 2.25 3.21
C VAL A 55 8.95 0.93 3.76
N ARG A 56 9.07 -0.15 2.98
CA ARG A 56 8.71 -1.50 3.40
C ARG A 56 9.48 -1.91 4.65
N ARG A 57 10.80 -1.74 4.65
CA ARG A 57 11.66 -2.06 5.81
C ARG A 57 11.32 -1.20 7.02
N TYR A 58 11.06 0.10 6.82
CA TYR A 58 10.64 1.00 7.90
C TYR A 58 9.29 0.58 8.50
N ALA A 59 8.29 0.31 7.66
CA ALA A 59 6.97 -0.11 8.09
C ALA A 59 7.03 -1.45 8.85
N LEU A 60 7.80 -2.42 8.37
CA LEU A 60 8.00 -3.70 9.06
C LEU A 60 8.70 -3.54 10.42
N ALA A 61 9.72 -2.66 10.50
CA ALA A 61 10.37 -2.36 11.77
C ALA A 61 9.40 -1.68 12.76
N LYS A 62 8.53 -0.78 12.26
CA LYS A 62 7.49 -0.13 13.06
C LYS A 62 6.38 -1.08 13.50
N LEU A 63 5.97 -2.01 12.64
CA LEU A 63 4.99 -3.05 12.98
C LEU A 63 5.49 -3.95 14.13
N GLY A 64 6.78 -4.27 14.15
CA GLY A 64 7.40 -5.00 15.27
C GLY A 64 7.47 -4.18 16.56
N ASP A 65 7.63 -2.86 16.46
CA ASP A 65 7.69 -1.93 17.60
C ASP A 65 6.29 -1.61 18.17
N SER A 66 5.24 -1.65 17.34
CA SER A 66 3.85 -1.37 17.72
C SER A 66 3.11 -2.55 18.34
N GLY A 67 3.70 -3.76 18.39
CA GLY A 67 3.05 -4.96 18.94
C GLY A 67 1.93 -5.56 18.06
N GLU A 68 1.59 -4.95 16.92
CA GLU A 68 0.63 -5.50 15.94
C GLU A 68 1.17 -6.68 15.14
N ALA A 69 2.44 -7.03 15.31
CA ALA A 69 3.02 -8.25 14.74
C ALA A 69 2.42 -9.55 15.32
N ASP A 70 1.66 -9.47 16.42
CA ASP A 70 1.16 -10.61 17.21
C ASP A 70 -0.38 -10.73 17.27
N VAL A 71 -1.15 -10.11 16.35
CA VAL A 71 -2.63 -10.23 16.38
C VAL A 71 -3.20 -11.32 15.44
N HIS A 72 -2.38 -12.29 15.04
CA HIS A 72 -2.84 -13.52 14.40
C HIS A 72 -1.95 -14.71 14.79
N ALA A 73 -2.07 -15.14 16.05
CA ALA A 73 -1.72 -16.50 16.49
C ALA A 73 -3.00 -17.29 16.77
#